data_AF-A0A8D2J811-F1
#
_entry.id   AF-A0A8D2J811-F1
#
_cell.length_a   1.000
_cell.length_b   1.000
_cell.length_c   1.000
_cell.angle_alpha   90.00
_cell.angle_beta   90.00
_cell.angle_gamma   90.00
#
_symmetry.space_group_name_H-M   'P 1'
#
loop_
_entity.id
_entity.type
_entity.pdbx_description
1 polymer ?
#
loop_
_entity_poly.entity_id
_entity_poly.type
_entity_poly.pdbx_seq_one_letter_code
_entity_poly.pdbx_strand_id
1 'polypeptide(L)'
;MLCACVGRPPVLLVSFCSIRDGSGLRPVCGCLPSPARRWRPCGIMVLDLDLFRVDKGGDPDLVRETQRKRFKDPALVDALVAADGAWRRCRFRADNLNKLKNLCSKTIGEKMKKKEPVGNDEHIPENVQNLDELTADILAGLQVNQIKKVRLLIDEAILKSDEERLKLEAERFENLREIGNLLHPSVPISNDEDVDNKVERIWGDCTVRKKYSHVDLVVMVDGYEGEKGAIVAGSRGYFLKGPLVFLEQALIQYALQTLFSKGYVPVYTPFFMRKEVMQEVAQLSQFDEELYKVLGKGSEKSDDNTIDEKYLIATSEQPIAALHRDEWLKPEELPIRYAGLSTCFRQEVGSHGRDTRGIFRVHQFEKIEQFVYASPHDNKSWEMFDEMIATAEEFYQSLGIPYHIVNIVSGSLNHAASKKLDLEAWFPGSGAFRELVSCSNCTDYQARRLRIRYGQTKKMMDKVEFVHMLNATMCATTRTICAILENYQTEEGIVIPEKLREFMPPGLKEMIKFVKPAPIDEELSKKQKKQQEGGKKKSAGGDCALEGKMQNMDVNSS
;
A
#
# COMPACT_ATOMS: atom_id res chain seq x y z
N MET A 1 68.05 19.69 11.63
CA MET A 1 69.10 20.71 11.84
C MET A 1 69.12 21.58 10.58
N LEU A 2 68.67 22.84 10.72
CA LEU A 2 68.78 24.05 9.86
C LEU A 2 68.44 23.97 8.34
N CYS A 3 67.39 24.68 7.84
CA CYS A 3 67.26 26.12 7.45
C CYS A 3 67.81 26.42 6.03
N ALA A 4 67.23 27.23 5.13
CA ALA A 4 66.18 28.25 5.18
C ALA A 4 65.68 28.69 3.77
N CYS A 5 64.44 29.22 3.72
CA CYS A 5 63.84 30.34 2.93
C CYS A 5 64.02 30.45 1.39
N VAL A 6 63.04 30.86 0.56
CA VAL A 6 62.31 32.16 0.53
C VAL A 6 61.01 32.07 -0.34
N GLY A 7 59.94 32.79 0.02
CA GLY A 7 59.00 33.41 -0.95
C GLY A 7 57.49 33.10 -0.87
N ARG A 8 56.70 33.97 -0.23
CA ARG A 8 55.22 34.16 -0.33
C ARG A 8 54.97 35.67 -0.63
N PRO A 9 53.75 36.25 -0.86
CA PRO A 9 52.36 35.80 -0.56
C PRO A 9 51.33 36.29 -1.66
N PRO A 10 50.03 36.66 -1.40
CA PRO A 10 49.04 36.32 -0.35
C PRO A 10 47.61 35.97 -0.87
N VAL A 11 46.78 35.28 -0.06
CA VAL A 11 45.33 35.62 0.09
C VAL A 11 44.88 35.36 1.55
N LEU A 12 44.05 36.28 2.05
CA LEU A 12 43.57 36.54 3.42
C LEU A 12 42.94 35.37 4.19
N LEU A 13 43.24 35.33 5.50
CA LEU A 13 42.40 34.73 6.56
C LEU A 13 42.42 35.70 7.75
N VAL A 14 41.25 36.11 8.25
CA VAL A 14 41.13 37.01 9.41
C VAL A 14 40.69 36.25 10.65
N SER A 15 41.65 36.17 11.56
CA SER A 15 41.70 35.97 13.01
C SER A 15 40.42 35.90 13.86
N PHE A 16 40.43 34.92 14.77
CA PHE A 16 39.87 35.00 16.12
C PHE A 16 40.73 35.92 17.01
N CYS A 17 40.11 36.64 17.95
CA CYS A 17 40.74 37.07 19.20
C CYS A 17 39.66 37.20 20.30
N SER A 18 40.00 36.75 21.50
CA SER A 18 39.18 36.66 22.72
C SER A 18 39.52 37.80 23.66
N ILE A 19 38.55 38.35 24.41
CA ILE A 19 38.72 38.99 25.74
C ILE A 19 37.39 38.93 26.52
N ARG A 20 37.55 38.76 27.84
CA ARG A 20 36.61 38.49 28.94
C ARG A 20 35.65 39.61 29.36
N ASP A 21 34.58 39.15 29.99
CA ASP A 21 33.81 39.64 31.16
C ASP A 21 33.17 41.05 31.17
N GLY A 22 31.87 41.06 31.51
CA GLY A 22 31.14 42.28 31.87
C GLY A 22 29.63 42.06 32.00
N SER A 23 29.19 41.82 33.22
CA SER A 23 27.80 41.80 33.74
C SER A 23 26.76 42.66 32.98
N GLY A 24 25.60 42.08 32.70
CA GLY A 24 24.42 42.82 32.24
C GLY A 24 23.17 41.96 32.10
N LEU A 25 22.44 41.78 33.20
CA LEU A 25 21.10 41.19 33.26
C LEU A 25 20.15 41.86 32.24
N ARG A 26 19.56 41.06 31.34
CA ARG A 26 18.29 41.37 30.65
C ARG A 26 17.37 40.15 30.73
N PRO A 27 16.08 40.31 30.99
CA PRO A 27 15.16 39.18 31.12
C PRO A 27 14.87 38.63 29.72
N VAL A 28 15.33 37.42 29.43
CA VAL A 28 14.86 36.65 28.28
C VAL A 28 13.46 36.15 28.64
N CYS A 29 12.47 36.62 27.89
CA CYS A 29 11.09 36.18 27.96
C CYS A 29 11.04 34.66 27.75
N GLY A 30 10.79 33.91 28.83
CA GLY A 30 10.70 32.46 28.81
C GLY A 30 9.47 32.00 28.05
N CYS A 31 9.64 31.63 26.79
CA CYS A 31 8.70 30.75 26.11
C CYS A 31 8.98 29.32 26.59
N LEU A 32 8.25 28.89 27.61
CA LEU A 32 8.16 27.48 28.01
C LEU A 32 7.72 26.65 26.79
N PRO A 33 8.37 25.51 26.49
CA PRO A 33 7.89 24.60 25.47
C PRO A 33 6.57 23.97 25.95
N SER A 34 5.48 24.24 25.23
CA SER A 34 4.19 23.60 25.46
C SER A 34 4.35 22.07 25.42
N PRO A 35 3.98 21.34 26.48
CA PRO A 35 3.91 19.88 26.42
C PRO A 35 2.67 19.49 25.61
N ALA A 36 2.76 18.36 24.92
CA ALA A 36 1.69 17.73 24.13
C ALA A 36 1.21 18.53 22.90
N ARG A 37 1.87 18.28 21.75
CA ARG A 37 1.14 18.21 20.48
C ARG A 37 0.13 17.07 20.61
N ARG A 38 -1.06 17.39 21.11
CA ARG A 38 -2.22 16.52 21.10
C ARG A 38 -2.52 16.24 19.63
N TRP A 39 -2.14 15.06 19.16
CA TRP A 39 -2.36 14.58 17.81
C TRP A 39 -3.84 14.76 17.47
N ARG A 40 -4.12 15.63 16.49
CA ARG A 40 -5.43 15.64 15.84
C ARG A 40 -5.39 14.55 14.78
N PRO A 41 -6.40 13.67 14.65
CA PRO A 41 -6.57 12.78 13.50
C PRO A 41 -7.01 13.59 12.28
N CYS A 42 -6.29 14.67 11.97
CA CYS A 42 -6.63 15.63 10.95
C CYS A 42 -5.76 15.34 9.73
N GLY A 43 -6.29 14.60 8.76
CA GLY A 43 -5.70 14.57 7.42
C GLY A 43 -5.77 13.27 6.64
N ILE A 44 -6.74 12.39 6.87
CA ILE A 44 -6.86 11.16 6.07
C ILE A 44 -8.08 11.27 5.15
N MET A 45 -7.98 12.11 4.11
CA MET A 45 -9.01 12.19 3.08
C MET A 45 -8.56 11.33 1.90
N VAL A 46 -9.37 10.36 1.48
CA VAL A 46 -9.10 9.55 0.28
C VAL A 46 -9.78 10.14 -0.95
N LEU A 47 -11.10 10.25 -0.96
CA LEU A 47 -11.86 11.05 -1.94
C LEU A 47 -12.08 12.49 -1.45
N ASP A 48 -12.34 13.42 -2.37
CA ASP A 48 -12.71 14.80 -2.00
C ASP A 48 -14.06 14.79 -1.25
N LEU A 49 -14.09 15.34 -0.04
CA LEU A 49 -15.32 15.48 0.74
C LEU A 49 -16.38 16.32 0.02
N ASP A 50 -15.96 17.26 -0.83
CA ASP A 50 -16.91 18.08 -1.56
C ASP A 50 -17.63 17.31 -2.67
N LEU A 51 -17.14 16.14 -3.12
CA LEU A 51 -17.92 15.22 -3.98
C LEU A 51 -19.19 14.73 -3.27
N PHE A 52 -19.20 14.71 -1.94
CA PHE A 52 -20.33 14.27 -1.12
C PHE A 52 -21.25 15.44 -0.70
N ARG A 53 -20.95 16.67 -1.11
CA ARG A 53 -21.67 17.88 -0.69
C ARG A 53 -22.35 18.55 -1.87
N VAL A 54 -23.68 18.43 -1.93
CA VAL A 54 -24.51 19.07 -2.96
C VAL A 54 -24.35 20.60 -2.95
N ASP A 55 -24.20 21.22 -1.78
CA ASP A 55 -23.95 22.66 -1.64
C ASP A 55 -22.59 23.14 -2.19
N LYS A 56 -21.69 22.20 -2.49
CA LYS A 56 -20.37 22.43 -3.10
C LYS A 56 -20.29 21.99 -4.56
N GLY A 57 -21.43 21.61 -5.16
CA GLY A 57 -21.50 21.10 -6.53
C GLY A 57 -21.09 19.64 -6.68
N GLY A 58 -20.94 18.90 -5.57
CA GLY A 58 -20.71 17.46 -5.60
C GLY A 58 -21.99 16.66 -5.87
N ASP A 59 -21.79 15.42 -6.29
CA ASP A 59 -22.85 14.46 -6.59
C ASP A 59 -22.67 13.16 -5.79
N PRO A 60 -23.34 13.03 -4.61
CA PRO A 60 -23.31 11.81 -3.84
C PRO A 60 -23.92 10.60 -4.59
N ASP A 61 -24.85 10.82 -5.53
CA ASP A 61 -25.49 9.72 -6.28
C ASP A 61 -24.51 9.06 -7.24
N LEU A 62 -23.61 9.84 -7.85
CA LEU A 62 -22.49 9.30 -8.64
C LEU A 62 -21.59 8.38 -7.80
N VAL A 63 -21.32 8.76 -6.53
CA VAL A 63 -20.51 7.94 -5.63
C VAL A 63 -21.26 6.68 -5.21
N ARG A 64 -22.59 6.76 -4.95
CA ARG A 64 -23.44 5.59 -4.69
C ARG A 64 -23.45 4.64 -5.88
N GLU A 65 -23.53 5.16 -7.11
CA GLU A 65 -23.46 4.36 -8.32
C GLU A 65 -22.10 3.66 -8.45
N THR A 66 -21.02 4.37 -8.16
CA THR A 66 -19.66 3.79 -8.15
C THR A 66 -19.53 2.67 -7.11
N GLN A 67 -20.07 2.86 -5.90
CA GLN A 67 -20.10 1.81 -4.86
C GLN A 67 -20.87 0.57 -5.32
N ARG A 68 -22.05 0.75 -5.92
CA ARG A 68 -22.83 -0.35 -6.51
C ARG A 68 -22.05 -1.06 -7.62
N LYS A 69 -21.41 -0.31 -8.51
CA LYS A 69 -20.56 -0.86 -9.59
C LYS A 69 -19.39 -1.67 -9.03
N ARG A 70 -18.84 -1.30 -7.87
CA ARG A 70 -17.78 -2.05 -7.17
C ARG A 70 -18.30 -3.20 -6.31
N PHE A 71 -19.61 -3.49 -6.30
CA PHE A 71 -20.23 -4.51 -5.44
C PHE A 71 -19.93 -4.28 -3.94
N LYS A 72 -19.86 -3.01 -3.54
CA LYS A 72 -19.66 -2.56 -2.16
C LYS A 72 -20.91 -1.85 -1.65
N ASP A 73 -20.97 -1.64 -0.34
CA ASP A 73 -22.14 -1.10 0.34
C ASP A 73 -22.35 0.40 0.03
N PRO A 74 -23.41 0.78 -0.72
CA PRO A 74 -23.71 2.18 -0.98
C PRO A 74 -24.19 2.95 0.27
N ALA A 75 -24.64 2.26 1.33
CA ALA A 75 -25.11 2.91 2.56
C ALA A 75 -23.99 3.67 3.29
N LEU A 76 -22.72 3.31 3.05
CA LEU A 76 -21.56 4.05 3.55
C LEU A 76 -21.55 5.52 3.08
N VAL A 77 -22.07 5.79 1.86
CA VAL A 77 -22.19 7.15 1.33
C VAL A 77 -23.20 7.95 2.15
N ASP A 78 -24.32 7.34 2.50
CA ASP A 78 -25.37 7.99 3.30
C ASP A 78 -24.90 8.25 4.74
N ALA A 79 -24.23 7.26 5.34
CA ALA A 79 -23.62 7.41 6.66
C ALA A 79 -22.57 8.54 6.67
N LEU A 80 -21.73 8.62 5.64
CA LEU A 80 -20.75 9.69 5.48
C LEU A 80 -21.42 11.06 5.35
N VAL A 81 -22.43 11.21 4.50
CA VAL A 81 -23.15 12.47 4.29
C VAL A 81 -23.85 12.92 5.58
N ALA A 82 -24.45 11.98 6.33
CA ALA A 82 -25.07 12.26 7.61
C ALA A 82 -24.04 12.74 8.66
N ALA A 83 -22.92 12.02 8.79
CA ALA A 83 -21.83 12.38 9.69
C ALA A 83 -21.21 13.73 9.33
N ASP A 84 -20.98 14.02 8.04
CA ASP A 84 -20.47 15.31 7.58
C ASP A 84 -21.47 16.46 7.85
N GLY A 85 -22.76 16.23 7.63
CA GLY A 85 -23.81 17.19 7.95
C GLY A 85 -23.87 17.52 9.44
N ALA A 86 -23.78 16.50 10.31
CA ALA A 86 -23.69 16.68 11.76
C ALA A 86 -22.42 17.43 12.15
N TRP A 87 -21.28 17.07 11.57
CA TRP A 87 -20.00 17.72 11.83
C TRP A 87 -20.02 19.21 11.45
N ARG A 88 -20.63 19.55 10.29
CA ARG A 88 -20.77 20.95 9.84
C ARG A 88 -21.65 21.77 10.79
N ARG A 89 -22.76 21.20 11.28
CA ARG A 89 -23.62 21.84 12.30
C ARG A 89 -22.87 22.05 13.62
N CYS A 90 -22.12 21.05 14.06
CA CYS A 90 -21.30 21.12 15.27
C CYS A 90 -20.23 22.22 15.15
N ARG A 91 -19.56 22.32 14.00
CA ARG A 91 -18.60 23.40 13.72
C ARG A 91 -19.25 24.79 13.75
N PHE A 92 -20.41 24.95 13.11
CA PHE A 92 -21.16 26.21 13.14
C PHE A 92 -21.56 26.62 14.57
N ARG A 93 -22.02 25.66 15.38
CA ARG A 93 -22.31 25.86 16.81
C ARG A 93 -21.07 26.32 17.56
N ALA A 94 -19.93 25.66 17.38
CA ALA A 94 -18.67 26.03 18.02
C ALA A 94 -18.20 27.45 17.65
N ASP A 95 -18.34 27.85 16.38
CA ASP A 95 -18.01 29.20 15.92
C ASP A 95 -18.90 30.27 16.59
N ASN A 96 -20.20 29.97 16.78
CA ASN A 96 -21.12 30.87 17.48
C ASN A 96 -20.82 30.96 18.98
N LEU A 97 -20.52 29.84 19.64
CA LEU A 97 -20.10 29.83 21.05
C LEU A 97 -18.83 30.65 21.27
N ASN A 98 -17.86 30.57 20.36
CA ASN A 98 -16.64 31.40 20.41
C ASN A 98 -16.96 32.90 20.27
N LYS A 99 -17.88 33.28 19.38
CA LYS A 99 -18.35 34.68 19.27
C LYS A 99 -19.00 35.15 20.56
N LEU A 100 -19.86 34.34 21.18
CA LEU A 100 -20.51 34.64 22.46
C LEU A 100 -19.51 34.77 23.61
N LYS A 101 -18.50 33.90 23.67
CA LYS A 101 -17.40 33.98 24.65
C LYS A 101 -16.63 35.30 24.53
N ASN A 102 -16.33 35.70 23.29
CA ASN A 102 -15.65 36.97 23.02
C ASN A 102 -16.52 38.17 23.42
N LEU A 103 -17.83 38.11 23.15
CA LEU A 103 -18.79 39.12 23.56
C LEU A 103 -18.83 39.24 25.10
N CYS A 104 -18.95 38.14 25.83
CA CYS A 104 -18.89 38.13 27.30
C CYS A 104 -17.61 38.79 27.82
N SER A 105 -16.46 38.45 27.23
CA SER A 105 -15.16 39.00 27.64
C SER A 105 -15.06 40.50 27.37
N LYS A 106 -15.63 40.98 26.26
CA LYS A 106 -15.73 42.41 25.94
C LYS A 106 -16.61 43.15 26.94
N THR A 107 -17.81 42.65 27.23
CA THR A 107 -18.75 43.27 28.17
C THR A 107 -18.17 43.33 29.59
N ILE A 108 -17.48 42.27 30.06
CA ILE A 108 -16.75 42.31 31.34
C ILE A 108 -15.71 43.44 31.32
N GLY A 109 -14.91 43.55 30.25
CA GLY A 109 -13.90 44.60 30.12
C GLY A 109 -14.47 46.01 30.15
N GLU A 110 -15.62 46.24 29.50
CA GLU A 110 -16.33 47.53 29.50
C GLU A 110 -16.89 47.90 30.88
N LYS A 111 -17.53 46.94 31.57
CA LYS A 111 -18.07 47.15 32.93
C LYS A 111 -16.96 47.42 33.96
N MET A 112 -15.85 46.70 33.87
CA MET A 112 -14.68 46.92 34.72
C MET A 112 -14.05 48.30 34.49
N LYS A 113 -13.97 48.78 33.24
CA LYS A 113 -13.50 50.14 32.91
C LYS A 113 -14.42 51.22 33.50
N LYS A 114 -15.73 50.99 33.51
CA LYS A 114 -16.73 51.89 34.10
C LYS A 114 -16.80 51.81 35.64
N LYS A 115 -15.99 50.96 36.27
CA LYS A 115 -15.99 50.71 37.73
C LYS A 115 -17.37 50.30 38.26
N GLU A 116 -18.15 49.58 37.44
CA GLU A 116 -19.40 49.00 37.90
C GLU A 116 -19.13 48.00 39.05
N PRO A 117 -20.00 47.93 40.08
CA PRO A 117 -19.85 46.96 41.15
C PRO A 117 -19.89 45.55 40.57
N VAL A 118 -18.92 44.72 40.97
CA VAL A 118 -18.73 43.35 40.45
C VAL A 118 -19.98 42.49 40.70
N GLY A 119 -20.75 42.82 41.73
CA GLY A 119 -21.97 42.15 42.10
C GLY A 119 -21.72 40.87 42.89
N ASN A 120 -22.51 40.62 43.94
CA ASN A 120 -22.40 39.39 44.74
C ASN A 120 -23.42 38.33 44.29
N ASP A 121 -24.28 38.67 43.33
CA ASP A 121 -25.25 37.71 42.82
C ASP A 121 -24.55 36.69 41.92
N GLU A 122 -24.69 35.45 42.35
CA GLU A 122 -24.09 34.28 41.75
C GLU A 122 -25.10 33.45 40.96
N HIS A 123 -26.38 33.85 40.98
CA HIS A 123 -27.45 33.15 40.26
C HIS A 123 -27.48 33.58 38.80
N ILE A 124 -27.53 32.59 37.89
CA ILE A 124 -27.71 32.82 36.46
C ILE A 124 -29.21 32.74 36.17
N PRO A 125 -29.85 33.83 35.72
CA PRO A 125 -31.28 33.79 35.45
C PRO A 125 -31.59 32.82 34.30
N GLU A 126 -32.73 32.13 34.37
CA GLU A 126 -33.09 31.00 33.49
C GLU A 126 -33.07 31.38 31.99
N ASN A 127 -33.42 32.62 31.67
CA ASN A 127 -33.37 33.18 30.31
C ASN A 127 -31.95 33.31 29.73
N VAL A 128 -30.90 33.09 30.53
CA VAL A 128 -29.48 33.15 30.11
C VAL A 128 -28.85 31.75 30.10
N GLN A 129 -29.59 30.71 30.54
CA GLN A 129 -29.13 29.32 30.46
C GLN A 129 -29.19 28.78 29.02
N ASN A 130 -30.11 29.31 28.19
CA ASN A 130 -30.12 29.02 26.76
C ASN A 130 -29.06 29.88 26.05
N LEU A 131 -27.89 29.28 25.80
CA LEU A 131 -26.77 29.96 25.14
C LEU A 131 -27.12 30.45 23.72
N ASP A 132 -28.11 29.84 23.06
CA ASP A 132 -28.50 30.21 21.69
C ASP A 132 -29.32 31.52 21.63
N GLU A 133 -29.87 31.99 22.75
CA GLU A 133 -30.68 33.22 22.86
C GLU A 133 -29.88 34.42 23.41
N LEU A 134 -28.58 34.25 23.61
CA LEU A 134 -27.75 35.19 24.34
C LEU A 134 -27.36 36.40 23.47
N THR A 135 -27.90 37.58 23.77
CA THR A 135 -27.63 38.82 23.04
C THR A 135 -26.77 39.81 23.84
N ALA A 136 -26.24 40.83 23.15
CA ALA A 136 -25.47 41.89 23.78
C ALA A 136 -26.30 42.68 24.82
N ASP A 137 -27.59 42.88 24.56
CA ASP A 137 -28.50 43.60 25.46
C ASP A 137 -28.77 42.81 26.74
N ILE A 138 -28.97 41.48 26.62
CA ILE A 138 -29.11 40.58 27.76
C ILE A 138 -27.84 40.60 28.62
N LEU A 139 -26.66 40.51 27.99
CA LEU A 139 -25.38 40.58 28.68
C LEU A 139 -25.12 41.93 29.37
N ALA A 140 -25.60 43.04 28.79
CA ALA A 140 -25.45 44.37 29.38
C ALA A 140 -26.22 44.51 30.70
N GLY A 141 -27.37 43.83 30.81
CA GLY A 141 -28.22 43.79 32.00
C GLY A 141 -27.67 42.96 33.16
N LEU A 142 -26.63 42.14 32.95
CA LEU A 142 -26.05 41.26 33.97
C LEU A 142 -24.89 41.91 34.75
N GLN A 143 -24.66 41.41 35.97
CA GLN A 143 -23.50 41.75 36.79
C GLN A 143 -22.24 41.01 36.33
N VAL A 144 -21.06 41.54 36.67
CA VAL A 144 -19.77 40.97 36.23
C VAL A 144 -19.61 39.51 36.66
N ASN A 145 -20.01 39.16 37.89
CA ASN A 145 -19.94 37.78 38.37
C ASN A 145 -20.89 36.82 37.63
N GLN A 146 -22.08 37.27 37.26
CA GLN A 146 -23.02 36.48 36.44
C GLN A 146 -22.44 36.24 35.03
N ILE A 147 -21.88 37.26 34.38
CA ILE A 147 -21.27 37.11 33.04
C ILE A 147 -20.06 36.17 33.10
N LYS A 148 -19.27 36.19 34.18
CA LYS A 148 -18.18 35.22 34.38
C LYS A 148 -18.70 33.79 34.45
N LYS A 149 -19.81 33.53 35.15
CA LYS A 149 -20.41 32.19 35.21
C LYS A 149 -20.99 31.75 33.87
N VAL A 150 -21.68 32.64 33.16
CA VAL A 150 -22.15 32.38 31.78
C VAL A 150 -20.97 32.00 30.87
N ARG A 151 -19.84 32.70 31.00
CA ARG A 151 -18.63 32.35 30.24
C ARG A 151 -18.11 30.95 30.56
N LEU A 152 -18.17 30.50 31.82
CA LEU A 152 -17.80 29.13 32.19
C LEU A 152 -18.72 28.10 31.55
N LEU A 153 -20.04 28.35 31.49
CA LEU A 153 -20.98 27.47 30.77
C LEU A 153 -20.69 27.42 29.27
N ILE A 154 -20.32 28.56 28.67
CA ILE A 154 -19.90 28.61 27.26
C ILE A 154 -18.61 27.80 27.06
N ASP A 155 -17.64 27.91 27.97
CA ASP A 155 -16.40 27.15 27.92
C ASP A 155 -16.66 25.64 27.98
N GLU A 156 -17.55 25.18 28.88
CA GLU A 156 -18.01 23.79 28.95
C GLU A 156 -18.73 23.34 27.67
N ALA A 157 -19.60 24.17 27.11
CA ALA A 157 -20.31 23.89 25.87
C ALA A 157 -19.37 23.80 24.65
N ILE A 158 -18.30 24.61 24.62
CA ILE A 158 -17.25 24.54 23.60
C ILE A 158 -16.50 23.21 23.72
N LEU A 159 -16.09 22.82 24.93
CA LEU A 159 -15.40 21.54 25.15
C LEU A 159 -16.25 20.35 24.68
N LYS A 160 -17.54 20.33 25.04
CA LYS A 160 -18.49 19.29 24.59
C LYS A 160 -18.65 19.28 23.07
N SER A 161 -18.73 20.46 22.44
CA SER A 161 -18.83 20.57 20.98
C SER A 161 -17.54 20.08 20.30
N ASP A 162 -16.38 20.33 20.88
CA ASP A 162 -15.10 19.85 20.35
C ASP A 162 -14.96 18.31 20.46
N GLU A 163 -15.42 17.71 21.55
CA GLU A 163 -15.47 16.25 21.71
C GLU A 163 -16.41 15.61 20.67
N GLU A 164 -17.61 16.15 20.50
CA GLU A 164 -18.56 15.70 19.49
C GLU A 164 -18.00 15.85 18.07
N ARG A 165 -17.35 16.99 17.78
CA ARG A 165 -16.69 17.23 16.49
C ARG A 165 -15.62 16.18 16.20
N LEU A 166 -14.79 15.82 17.19
CA LEU A 166 -13.76 14.79 17.02
C LEU A 166 -14.36 13.40 16.79
N LYS A 167 -15.45 13.06 17.51
CA LYS A 167 -16.18 11.80 17.30
C LYS A 167 -16.77 11.72 15.89
N LEU A 168 -17.45 12.77 15.43
CA LEU A 168 -18.05 12.84 14.09
C LEU A 168 -16.99 12.85 12.99
N GLU A 169 -15.83 13.45 13.24
CA GLU A 169 -14.69 13.43 12.31
C GLU A 169 -14.13 12.01 12.15
N ALA A 170 -14.01 11.24 13.23
CA ALA A 170 -13.60 9.85 13.20
C ALA A 170 -14.66 8.96 12.51
N GLU A 171 -15.94 9.12 12.82
CA GLU A 171 -17.04 8.38 12.17
C GLU A 171 -17.11 8.66 10.67
N ARG A 172 -17.01 9.93 10.27
CA ARG A 172 -16.94 10.31 8.84
C ARG A 172 -15.73 9.66 8.16
N PHE A 173 -14.59 9.59 8.84
CA PHE A 173 -13.38 9.00 8.30
C PHE A 173 -13.47 7.49 8.12
N GLU A 174 -14.00 6.75 9.10
CA GLU A 174 -14.16 5.29 8.98
C GLU A 174 -15.03 4.93 7.77
N ASN A 175 -16.12 5.68 7.53
CA ASN A 175 -16.93 5.50 6.33
C ASN A 175 -16.17 5.86 5.05
N LEU A 176 -15.51 7.03 5.01
CA LEU A 176 -14.79 7.51 3.83
C LEU A 176 -13.67 6.55 3.40
N ARG A 177 -13.03 5.89 4.35
CA ARG A 177 -11.90 4.99 4.12
C ARG A 177 -12.27 3.74 3.30
N GLU A 178 -13.50 3.26 3.44
CA GLU A 178 -14.00 2.07 2.73
C GLU A 178 -14.66 2.41 1.38
N ILE A 179 -14.78 3.70 1.06
CA ILE A 179 -15.33 4.15 -0.22
C ILE A 179 -14.19 4.23 -1.25
N GLY A 180 -14.11 3.23 -2.12
CA GLY A 180 -13.17 3.20 -3.24
C GLY A 180 -13.33 4.32 -4.26
N ASN A 181 -12.28 4.53 -5.04
CA ASN A 181 -12.12 5.57 -6.04
C ASN A 181 -13.20 5.53 -7.14
N LEU A 182 -13.38 6.64 -7.86
CA LEU A 182 -14.22 6.69 -9.04
C LEU A 182 -13.67 5.75 -10.12
N LEU A 183 -14.56 5.00 -10.77
CA LEU A 183 -14.20 4.05 -11.81
C LEU A 183 -13.99 4.75 -13.15
N HIS A 184 -12.98 4.33 -13.90
CA HIS A 184 -12.85 4.73 -15.29
C HIS A 184 -14.01 4.13 -16.11
N PRO A 185 -14.57 4.85 -17.12
CA PRO A 185 -15.72 4.36 -17.89
C PRO A 185 -15.52 3.02 -18.62
N SER A 186 -14.27 2.62 -18.89
CA SER A 186 -13.95 1.35 -19.56
C SER A 186 -13.70 0.16 -18.64
N VAL A 187 -13.91 0.29 -17.33
CA VAL A 187 -13.84 -0.85 -16.41
C VAL A 187 -15.05 -1.77 -16.63
N PRO A 188 -14.86 -3.09 -16.81
CA PRO A 188 -15.97 -4.04 -16.90
C PRO A 188 -16.68 -4.15 -15.54
N ILE A 189 -18.01 -4.05 -15.54
CA ILE A 189 -18.82 -4.06 -14.31
C ILE A 189 -19.24 -5.49 -13.99
N SER A 190 -18.46 -6.17 -13.15
CA SER A 190 -18.76 -7.51 -12.64
C SER A 190 -18.02 -7.79 -11.32
N ASN A 191 -18.43 -8.87 -10.66
CA ASN A 191 -17.79 -9.41 -9.45
C ASN A 191 -17.16 -10.80 -9.70
N ASP A 192 -17.15 -11.27 -10.94
CA ASP A 192 -16.56 -12.56 -11.33
C ASP A 192 -15.37 -12.32 -12.28
N GLU A 193 -14.16 -12.59 -11.77
CA GLU A 193 -12.92 -12.44 -12.55
C GLU A 193 -12.77 -13.51 -13.63
N ASP A 194 -13.21 -14.74 -13.38
CA ASP A 194 -12.95 -15.86 -14.31
C ASP A 194 -13.81 -15.74 -15.58
N VAL A 195 -14.99 -15.12 -15.46
CA VAL A 195 -15.96 -14.98 -16.56
C VAL A 195 -15.86 -13.62 -17.26
N ASP A 196 -15.80 -12.52 -16.50
CA ASP A 196 -16.10 -11.18 -17.04
C ASP A 196 -14.87 -10.27 -17.17
N ASN A 197 -13.69 -10.73 -16.75
CA ASN A 197 -12.44 -10.06 -17.07
C ASN A 197 -12.27 -9.96 -18.59
N LYS A 198 -12.10 -8.74 -19.10
CA LYS A 198 -12.05 -8.50 -20.54
C LYS A 198 -10.62 -8.60 -21.05
N VAL A 199 -10.36 -9.54 -21.96
CA VAL A 199 -9.08 -9.62 -22.69
C VAL A 199 -9.01 -8.47 -23.70
N GLU A 200 -8.05 -7.57 -23.54
CA GLU A 200 -7.84 -6.41 -24.42
C GLU A 200 -6.83 -6.74 -25.54
N ARG A 201 -5.78 -7.51 -25.24
CA ARG A 201 -4.68 -7.82 -26.17
C ARG A 201 -4.12 -9.22 -25.91
N ILE A 202 -3.57 -9.86 -26.94
CA ILE A 202 -2.87 -11.15 -26.85
C ILE A 202 -1.56 -11.05 -27.64
N TRP A 203 -0.47 -11.58 -27.10
CA TRP A 203 0.83 -11.63 -27.76
C TRP A 203 1.47 -13.02 -27.64
N GLY A 204 2.08 -13.49 -28.74
CA GLY A 204 2.74 -14.80 -28.81
C GLY A 204 1.76 -15.98 -28.92
N ASP A 205 2.30 -17.21 -28.87
CA ASP A 205 1.51 -18.44 -28.90
C ASP A 205 1.12 -18.86 -27.47
N CYS A 206 -0.15 -18.66 -27.14
CA CYS A 206 -0.72 -19.00 -25.84
C CYS A 206 -1.45 -20.36 -25.82
N THR A 207 -1.13 -21.25 -26.77
CA THR A 207 -1.78 -22.57 -26.89
C THR A 207 -0.79 -23.73 -26.77
N VAL A 208 0.49 -23.48 -27.09
CA VAL A 208 1.54 -24.50 -26.98
C VAL A 208 1.65 -25.03 -25.56
N ARG A 209 1.71 -26.36 -25.46
CA ARG A 209 1.96 -27.09 -24.21
C ARG A 209 3.39 -27.62 -24.18
N LYS A 210 3.98 -27.64 -22.98
CA LYS A 210 5.31 -28.21 -22.74
C LYS A 210 5.26 -29.23 -21.60
N LYS A 211 6.34 -30.00 -21.46
CA LYS A 211 6.35 -31.24 -20.68
C LYS A 211 6.25 -31.01 -19.17
N TYR A 212 7.11 -30.16 -18.62
CA TYR A 212 7.23 -29.98 -17.18
C TYR A 212 6.70 -28.61 -16.74
N SER A 213 6.13 -28.58 -15.54
CA SER A 213 5.73 -27.34 -14.86
C SER A 213 6.93 -26.67 -14.20
N HIS A 214 6.81 -25.38 -13.88
CA HIS A 214 7.86 -24.65 -13.17
C HIS A 214 8.23 -25.31 -11.83
N VAL A 215 7.31 -26.04 -11.19
CA VAL A 215 7.55 -26.74 -9.91
C VAL A 215 8.60 -27.84 -10.05
N ASP A 216 8.57 -28.59 -11.15
CA ASP A 216 9.56 -29.62 -11.43
C ASP A 216 10.87 -28.99 -11.90
N LEU A 217 10.77 -28.00 -12.78
CA LEU A 217 11.92 -27.37 -13.43
C LEU A 217 12.85 -26.68 -12.43
N VAL A 218 12.33 -26.01 -11.40
CA VAL A 218 13.17 -25.40 -10.34
C VAL A 218 14.01 -26.44 -9.57
N VAL A 219 13.52 -27.69 -9.49
CA VAL A 219 14.24 -28.80 -8.85
C VAL A 219 15.24 -29.44 -9.81
N MET A 220 14.85 -29.65 -11.08
CA MET A 220 15.67 -30.30 -12.10
C MET A 220 16.98 -29.54 -12.39
N VAL A 221 16.95 -28.21 -12.30
CA VAL A 221 18.15 -27.35 -12.42
C VAL A 221 18.93 -27.17 -11.12
N ASP A 222 18.52 -27.88 -10.05
CA ASP A 222 19.03 -27.74 -8.68
C ASP A 222 19.07 -26.27 -8.20
N GLY A 223 18.03 -25.50 -8.49
CA GLY A 223 17.95 -24.08 -8.16
C GLY A 223 17.12 -23.73 -6.93
N TYR A 224 16.41 -24.72 -6.37
CA TYR A 224 15.41 -24.53 -5.32
C TYR A 224 15.57 -25.57 -4.21
N GLU A 225 15.39 -25.12 -2.97
CA GLU A 225 15.32 -25.97 -1.78
C GLU A 225 14.15 -25.52 -0.88
N GLY A 226 13.01 -26.20 -1.06
CA GLY A 226 11.77 -25.89 -0.34
C GLY A 226 11.61 -26.59 1.00
N GLU A 227 12.12 -27.83 1.14
CA GLU A 227 11.94 -28.59 2.39
C GLU A 227 12.75 -27.94 3.53
N LYS A 228 14.01 -27.56 3.25
CA LYS A 228 14.80 -26.81 4.24
C LYS A 228 14.29 -25.38 4.44
N GLY A 229 13.79 -24.75 3.37
CA GLY A 229 13.14 -23.44 3.47
C GLY A 229 11.96 -23.45 4.43
N ALA A 230 11.11 -24.49 4.35
CA ALA A 230 9.96 -24.65 5.23
C ALA A 230 10.35 -24.83 6.71
N ILE A 231 11.47 -25.53 6.98
CA ILE A 231 12.00 -25.69 8.34
C ILE A 231 12.50 -24.36 8.91
N VAL A 232 13.15 -23.54 8.08
CA VAL A 232 13.81 -22.29 8.54
C VAL A 232 12.81 -21.15 8.67
N ALA A 233 11.95 -20.92 7.69
CA ALA A 233 11.09 -19.74 7.59
C ALA A 233 9.59 -20.04 7.73
N GLY A 234 9.21 -21.31 7.93
CA GLY A 234 7.81 -21.75 7.92
C GLY A 234 7.30 -22.07 6.52
N SER A 235 6.02 -22.47 6.42
CA SER A 235 5.38 -22.84 5.14
C SER A 235 5.65 -21.81 4.03
N ARG A 236 5.85 -22.29 2.79
CA ARG A 236 6.27 -21.48 1.61
C ARG A 236 7.64 -20.79 1.73
N GLY A 237 8.39 -21.02 2.80
CA GLY A 237 9.81 -20.66 2.88
C GLY A 237 10.63 -21.43 1.85
N TYR A 238 11.59 -20.77 1.21
CA TYR A 238 12.45 -21.36 0.20
C TYR A 238 13.88 -20.83 0.28
N PHE A 239 14.83 -21.63 -0.20
CA PHE A 239 16.15 -21.15 -0.60
C PHE A 239 16.26 -21.22 -2.13
N LEU A 240 16.66 -20.10 -2.74
CA LEU A 240 17.11 -20.06 -4.13
C LEU A 240 18.62 -20.26 -4.18
N LYS A 241 19.12 -21.06 -5.12
CA LYS A 241 20.55 -21.40 -5.20
C LYS A 241 21.05 -21.54 -6.64
N GLY A 242 22.37 -21.46 -6.78
CA GLY A 242 23.09 -21.75 -8.02
C GLY A 242 22.56 -20.96 -9.22
N PRO A 243 22.18 -21.62 -10.33
CA PRO A 243 21.86 -20.95 -11.58
C PRO A 243 20.64 -20.00 -11.49
N LEU A 244 19.68 -20.28 -10.61
CA LEU A 244 18.48 -19.44 -10.50
C LEU A 244 18.75 -18.13 -9.77
N VAL A 245 19.76 -18.08 -8.88
CA VAL A 245 20.21 -16.80 -8.29
C VAL A 245 20.80 -15.90 -9.36
N PHE A 246 21.59 -16.45 -10.29
CA PHE A 246 22.11 -15.65 -11.40
C PHE A 246 21.01 -15.21 -12.37
N LEU A 247 20.01 -16.06 -12.63
CA LEU A 247 18.86 -15.69 -13.46
C LEU A 247 18.04 -14.57 -12.81
N GLU A 248 17.85 -14.61 -11.49
CA GLU A 248 17.21 -13.53 -10.73
C GLU A 248 17.99 -12.22 -10.86
N GLN A 249 19.30 -12.25 -10.63
CA GLN A 249 20.15 -11.06 -10.77
C GLN A 249 20.14 -10.52 -12.20
N ALA A 250 20.13 -11.39 -13.22
CA ALA A 250 20.00 -11.00 -14.61
C ALA A 250 18.68 -10.28 -14.90
N LEU A 251 17.56 -10.77 -14.35
CA LEU A 251 16.25 -10.13 -14.46
C LEU A 251 16.22 -8.76 -13.78
N ILE A 252 16.79 -8.64 -12.58
CA ILE A 252 16.87 -7.37 -11.85
C ILE A 252 17.65 -6.34 -12.67
N GLN A 253 18.84 -6.71 -13.15
CA GLN A 253 19.68 -5.82 -13.96
C GLN A 253 18.99 -5.41 -15.26
N TYR A 254 18.39 -6.36 -15.97
CA TYR A 254 17.72 -6.08 -17.24
C TYR A 254 16.50 -5.17 -17.06
N ALA A 255 15.67 -5.42 -16.04
CA ALA A 255 14.49 -4.59 -15.75
C ALA A 255 14.87 -3.16 -15.38
N LEU A 256 15.88 -2.98 -14.50
CA LEU A 256 16.37 -1.66 -14.11
C LEU A 256 16.96 -0.87 -15.29
N GLN A 257 17.78 -1.51 -16.12
CA GLN A 257 18.36 -0.84 -17.29
C GLN A 257 17.29 -0.47 -18.33
N THR A 258 16.28 -1.32 -18.51
CA THR A 258 15.14 -1.04 -19.39
C THR A 258 14.38 0.20 -18.92
N LEU A 259 14.02 0.27 -17.63
CA LEU A 259 13.32 1.44 -17.08
C LEU A 259 14.22 2.70 -17.08
N PHE A 260 15.50 2.58 -16.73
CA PHE A 260 16.45 3.69 -16.78
C PHE A 260 16.54 4.31 -18.17
N SER A 261 16.59 3.48 -19.22
CA SER A 261 16.61 3.97 -20.61
C SER A 261 15.32 4.72 -21.02
N LYS A 262 14.21 4.49 -20.30
CA LYS A 262 12.90 5.17 -20.46
C LYS A 262 12.72 6.36 -19.51
N GLY A 263 13.80 6.82 -18.88
CA GLY A 263 13.80 8.01 -18.02
C GLY A 263 13.28 7.77 -16.60
N TYR A 264 13.13 6.51 -16.16
CA TYR A 264 12.84 6.20 -14.76
C TYR A 264 14.10 6.32 -13.90
N VAL A 265 13.95 6.88 -12.71
CA VAL A 265 15.01 6.95 -11.70
C VAL A 265 14.98 5.69 -10.85
N PRO A 266 16.05 4.86 -10.83
CA PRO A 266 16.13 3.71 -9.94
C PRO A 266 16.11 4.14 -8.47
N VAL A 267 15.27 3.51 -7.67
CA VAL A 267 15.15 3.80 -6.23
C VAL A 267 15.13 2.50 -5.44
N TYR A 268 16.04 2.38 -4.48
CA TYR A 268 16.04 1.32 -3.48
C TYR A 268 15.32 1.80 -2.23
N THR A 269 14.35 1.03 -1.73
CA THR A 269 13.45 1.48 -0.66
C THR A 269 13.75 0.82 0.68
N PRO A 270 13.45 1.48 1.82
CA PRO A 270 13.37 0.78 3.11
C PRO A 270 12.32 -0.33 3.06
N PHE A 271 12.61 -1.49 3.64
CA PHE A 271 11.70 -2.66 3.61
C PHE A 271 10.68 -2.67 4.74
N PHE A 272 10.72 -1.68 5.63
CA PHE A 272 9.74 -1.48 6.68
C PHE A 272 9.29 -0.03 6.74
N MET A 273 8.02 0.18 7.08
CA MET A 273 7.44 1.51 7.28
C MET A 273 6.84 1.61 8.67
N ARG A 274 6.88 2.82 9.25
CA ARG A 274 6.20 3.11 10.52
C ARG A 274 4.69 2.95 10.35
N LYS A 275 4.01 2.45 11.38
CA LYS A 275 2.55 2.22 11.37
C LYS A 275 1.76 3.42 10.83
N GLU A 276 2.07 4.62 11.31
CA GLU A 276 1.37 5.85 10.90
C GLU A 276 1.48 6.13 9.40
N VAL A 277 2.62 5.81 8.78
CA VAL A 277 2.85 6.07 7.35
C VAL A 277 2.27 4.92 6.52
N MET A 278 2.40 3.68 6.98
CA MET A 278 1.81 2.52 6.31
C MET A 278 0.28 2.65 6.22
N GLN A 279 -0.35 3.17 7.28
CA GLN A 279 -1.79 3.46 7.28
C GLN A 279 -2.19 4.47 6.20
N GLU A 280 -1.28 5.29 5.65
CA GLU A 280 -1.61 6.25 4.60
C GLU A 280 -1.57 5.65 3.19
N VAL A 281 -0.95 4.48 3.03
CA VAL A 281 -0.75 3.82 1.72
C VAL A 281 -1.41 2.45 1.61
N ALA A 282 -1.75 1.82 2.74
CA ALA A 282 -2.39 0.51 2.80
C ALA A 282 -3.86 0.57 3.27
N GLN A 283 -4.67 -0.36 2.79
CA GLN A 283 -6.03 -0.64 3.26
C GLN A 283 -5.99 -1.54 4.50
N LEU A 284 -7.05 -1.60 5.30
CA LEU A 284 -7.02 -2.37 6.57
C LEU A 284 -7.07 -3.87 6.36
N SER A 285 -7.81 -4.32 5.35
CA SER A 285 -7.74 -5.72 4.93
C SER A 285 -6.28 -6.13 4.69
N GLN A 286 -5.44 -5.25 4.15
CA GLN A 286 -4.03 -5.53 3.95
C GLN A 286 -3.23 -5.64 5.26
N PHE A 287 -3.62 -4.93 6.33
CA PHE A 287 -2.98 -5.11 7.65
C PHE A 287 -3.25 -6.49 8.25
N ASP A 288 -4.43 -7.06 7.99
CA ASP A 288 -4.83 -8.36 8.53
C ASP A 288 -4.39 -9.53 7.63
N GLU A 289 -4.35 -9.32 6.31
CA GLU A 289 -4.18 -10.39 5.33
C GLU A 289 -2.81 -10.42 4.62
N GLU A 290 -2.14 -9.27 4.52
CA GLU A 290 -0.97 -9.10 3.65
C GLU A 290 0.31 -8.67 4.41
N LEU A 291 0.22 -7.79 5.40
CA LEU A 291 1.38 -7.11 5.99
C LEU A 291 1.95 -7.81 7.24
N TYR A 292 3.23 -8.14 7.21
CA TYR A 292 3.95 -8.58 8.41
C TYR A 292 4.23 -7.41 9.37
N LYS A 293 3.91 -7.59 10.65
CA LYS A 293 4.26 -6.64 11.72
C LYS A 293 5.68 -6.88 12.24
N VAL A 294 6.46 -5.80 12.37
CA VAL A 294 7.79 -5.77 12.96
C VAL A 294 7.74 -4.99 14.27
N LEU A 295 8.23 -5.60 15.35
CA LEU A 295 8.36 -4.97 16.65
C LEU A 295 9.83 -4.65 16.90
N GLY A 296 10.13 -3.37 17.12
CA GLY A 296 11.46 -2.91 17.52
C GLY A 296 11.40 -2.08 18.79
N LYS A 297 12.55 -1.82 19.42
CA LYS A 297 12.62 -0.79 20.46
C LYS A 297 12.33 0.58 19.85
N GLY A 298 11.59 1.43 20.57
CA GLY A 298 11.27 2.80 20.14
C GLY A 298 12.48 3.74 20.16
N SER A 299 13.55 3.33 20.83
CA SER A 299 14.79 4.07 20.96
C SER A 299 15.97 3.10 21.06
N GLU A 300 17.14 3.56 20.61
CA GLU A 300 18.41 2.84 20.74
C GLU A 300 18.98 2.90 22.18
N LYS A 301 18.34 3.66 23.07
CA LYS A 301 18.76 3.77 24.47
C LYS A 301 18.37 2.53 25.27
N SER A 302 19.28 2.10 26.14
CA SER A 302 19.10 0.88 26.95
C SER A 302 18.01 0.99 28.02
N ASP A 303 17.74 2.21 28.49
CA ASP A 303 16.75 2.56 29.50
C ASP A 303 15.33 2.75 28.93
N ASP A 304 15.20 2.83 27.60
CA ASP A 304 13.92 2.97 26.93
C ASP A 304 13.28 1.59 26.68
N ASN A 305 12.12 1.38 27.31
CA ASN A 305 11.32 0.16 27.19
C ASN A 305 10.11 0.34 26.25
N THR A 306 10.03 1.44 25.51
CA THR A 306 8.98 1.63 24.51
C THR A 306 9.19 0.69 23.33
N ILE A 307 8.09 0.18 22.79
CA ILE A 307 8.06 -0.66 21.58
C ILE A 307 7.49 0.18 20.45
N ASP A 308 8.16 0.19 19.31
CA ASP A 308 7.68 0.82 18.08
C ASP A 308 7.22 -0.25 17.09
N GLU A 309 6.02 -0.05 16.55
CA GLU A 309 5.39 -0.93 15.58
C GLU A 309 5.67 -0.44 14.16
N LYS A 310 6.28 -1.32 13.36
CA LYS A 310 6.52 -1.12 11.94
C LYS A 310 5.89 -2.26 11.16
N TYR A 311 5.78 -2.10 9.85
CA TYR A 311 5.25 -3.14 8.95
C TYR A 311 6.23 -3.35 7.81
N LEU A 312 6.51 -4.60 7.45
CA LEU A 312 7.24 -4.91 6.23
C LEU A 312 6.40 -4.53 5.01
N ILE A 313 7.06 -4.04 3.97
CA ILE A 313 6.38 -3.62 2.75
C ILE A 313 5.91 -4.84 1.94
N ALA A 314 4.72 -4.77 1.37
CA ALA A 314 4.21 -5.78 0.41
C ALA A 314 4.58 -5.44 -1.04
N THR A 315 5.09 -4.23 -1.27
CA THR A 315 5.38 -3.64 -2.56
C THR A 315 6.23 -2.38 -2.39
N SER A 316 7.10 -2.03 -3.36
CA SER A 316 7.86 -0.77 -3.32
C SER A 316 6.98 0.45 -3.58
N GLU A 317 5.79 0.25 -4.13
CA GLU A 317 4.73 1.26 -4.23
C GLU A 317 4.49 1.98 -2.89
N GLN A 318 4.42 1.25 -1.77
CA GLN A 318 4.11 1.80 -0.45
C GLN A 318 5.12 2.86 0.01
N PRO A 319 6.44 2.57 0.09
CA PRO A 319 7.43 3.58 0.45
C PRO A 319 7.64 4.64 -0.63
N ILE A 320 7.48 4.32 -1.93
CA ILE A 320 7.61 5.31 -3.00
C ILE A 320 6.45 6.31 -2.98
N ALA A 321 5.22 5.85 -2.76
CA ALA A 321 4.05 6.72 -2.56
C ALA A 321 4.28 7.68 -1.38
N ALA A 322 4.81 7.17 -0.26
CA ALA A 322 5.11 7.97 0.92
C ALA A 322 6.35 8.88 0.77
N LEU A 323 7.16 8.72 -0.28
CA LEU A 323 8.39 9.48 -0.49
C LEU A 323 8.14 10.99 -0.57
N HIS A 324 7.10 11.38 -1.32
CA HIS A 324 6.71 12.78 -1.53
C HIS A 324 5.57 13.24 -0.61
N ARG A 325 5.36 12.53 0.51
CA ARG A 325 4.32 12.87 1.49
C ARG A 325 4.50 14.33 1.94
N ASP A 326 3.40 15.06 2.00
CA ASP A 326 3.32 16.48 2.38
C ASP A 326 4.01 17.49 1.45
N GLU A 327 4.43 17.08 0.25
CA GLU A 327 5.09 17.96 -0.70
C GLU A 327 4.13 18.70 -1.65
N TRP A 328 4.67 19.72 -2.31
CA TRP A 328 4.06 20.42 -3.43
C TRP A 328 4.94 20.20 -4.66
N LEU A 329 4.52 19.32 -5.55
CA LEU A 329 5.29 18.95 -6.75
C LEU A 329 5.05 19.99 -7.84
N LYS A 330 6.12 20.46 -8.49
CA LYS A 330 6.01 21.48 -9.52
C LYS A 330 5.54 20.88 -10.85
N PRO A 331 4.69 21.58 -11.62
CA PRO A 331 4.22 21.10 -12.92
C PRO A 331 5.35 20.71 -13.89
N GLU A 332 6.44 21.48 -13.92
CA GLU A 332 7.60 21.24 -14.78
C GLU A 332 8.45 20.02 -14.39
N GLU A 333 8.28 19.49 -13.18
CA GLU A 333 8.96 18.28 -12.72
C GLU A 333 8.16 17.01 -13.07
N LEU A 334 6.88 17.16 -13.46
CA LEU A 334 5.99 16.04 -13.79
C LEU A 334 6.06 15.69 -15.29
N PRO A 335 6.03 14.39 -15.65
CA PRO A 335 5.89 13.24 -14.77
C PRO A 335 7.21 12.83 -14.08
N ILE A 336 7.17 12.58 -12.76
CA ILE A 336 8.28 11.98 -12.01
C ILE A 336 8.13 10.47 -12.07
N ARG A 337 9.17 9.77 -12.53
CA ARG A 337 9.15 8.33 -12.82
C ARG A 337 10.18 7.60 -11.96
N TYR A 338 9.75 6.60 -11.18
CA TYR A 338 10.62 5.78 -10.33
C TYR A 338 10.60 4.32 -10.72
N ALA A 339 11.80 3.72 -10.78
CA ALA A 339 12.01 2.28 -10.90
C ALA A 339 12.34 1.73 -9.50
N GLY A 340 11.31 1.32 -8.77
CA GLY A 340 11.41 0.78 -7.42
C GLY A 340 12.04 -0.61 -7.43
N LEU A 341 13.10 -0.80 -6.66
CA LEU A 341 13.70 -2.11 -6.38
C LEU A 341 13.52 -2.42 -4.90
N SER A 342 12.85 -3.53 -4.59
CA SER A 342 12.73 -4.00 -3.21
C SER A 342 12.46 -5.50 -3.10
N THR A 343 12.74 -6.04 -1.91
CA THR A 343 12.16 -7.31 -1.47
C THR A 343 10.77 -7.02 -0.88
N CYS A 344 9.77 -7.73 -1.37
CA CYS A 344 8.36 -7.64 -0.96
C CYS A 344 8.02 -8.79 0.00
N PHE A 345 7.22 -8.49 1.02
CA PHE A 345 6.78 -9.44 2.04
C PHE A 345 5.25 -9.53 2.10
N ARG A 346 4.68 -10.71 1.89
CA ARG A 346 3.23 -10.94 1.91
C ARG A 346 2.86 -12.13 2.77
N GLN A 347 1.94 -11.96 3.72
CA GLN A 347 1.46 -13.05 4.57
C GLN A 347 0.60 -14.07 3.80
N GLU A 348 0.02 -13.67 2.66
CA GLU A 348 -0.76 -14.53 1.77
C GLU A 348 -1.93 -15.25 2.48
N VAL A 349 -2.51 -14.61 3.50
CA VAL A 349 -3.68 -15.11 4.23
C VAL A 349 -4.87 -15.19 3.26
N GLY A 350 -5.68 -16.24 3.36
CA GLY A 350 -6.81 -16.48 2.45
C GLY A 350 -6.49 -17.34 1.22
N SER A 351 -5.21 -17.57 0.90
CA SER A 351 -4.79 -18.44 -0.22
C SER A 351 -4.46 -19.88 0.19
N HIS A 352 -5.07 -20.39 1.27
CA HIS A 352 -4.69 -21.67 1.86
C HIS A 352 -4.82 -22.82 0.85
N GLY A 353 -3.74 -23.60 0.67
CA GLY A 353 -3.71 -24.72 -0.28
C GLY A 353 -3.50 -24.35 -1.75
N ARG A 354 -3.49 -23.06 -2.12
CA ARG A 354 -3.22 -22.61 -3.50
C ARG A 354 -1.71 -22.42 -3.73
N ASP A 355 -1.20 -22.94 -4.85
CA ASP A 355 0.19 -22.81 -5.32
C ASP A 355 1.25 -23.03 -4.22
N THR A 356 1.08 -24.08 -3.41
CA THR A 356 1.94 -24.36 -2.25
C THR A 356 3.33 -24.91 -2.60
N ARG A 357 3.59 -25.22 -3.87
CA ARG A 357 4.85 -25.78 -4.37
C ARG A 357 5.56 -24.80 -5.30
N GLY A 358 6.89 -24.83 -5.27
CA GLY A 358 7.73 -23.98 -6.11
C GLY A 358 7.84 -22.56 -5.55
N ILE A 359 8.16 -21.60 -6.42
CA ILE A 359 8.47 -20.20 -6.05
C ILE A 359 7.44 -19.19 -6.59
N PHE A 360 6.30 -19.64 -7.11
CA PHE A 360 5.31 -18.76 -7.75
C PHE A 360 4.51 -17.91 -6.75
N ARG A 361 4.11 -18.50 -5.62
CA ARG A 361 3.40 -17.83 -4.52
C ARG A 361 4.16 -18.09 -3.21
N VAL A 362 4.91 -17.08 -2.77
CA VAL A 362 5.84 -17.15 -1.63
C VAL A 362 5.69 -15.90 -0.77
N HIS A 363 6.15 -15.98 0.48
CA HIS A 363 6.05 -14.86 1.43
C HIS A 363 7.07 -13.76 1.19
N GLN A 364 8.17 -14.05 0.49
CA GLN A 364 9.26 -13.13 0.21
C GLN A 364 9.63 -13.24 -1.27
N PHE A 365 9.76 -12.13 -1.98
CA PHE A 365 10.20 -12.10 -3.37
C PHE A 365 10.68 -10.71 -3.78
N GLU A 366 11.59 -10.64 -4.74
CA GLU A 366 12.10 -9.38 -5.29
C GLU A 366 11.17 -8.86 -6.39
N LYS A 367 11.01 -7.54 -6.44
CA LYS A 367 10.18 -6.87 -7.43
C LYS A 367 10.81 -5.59 -7.93
N ILE A 368 10.72 -5.39 -9.24
CA ILE A 368 11.00 -4.13 -9.92
C ILE A 368 9.65 -3.51 -10.30
N GLU A 369 9.47 -2.24 -9.97
CA GLU A 369 8.19 -1.55 -10.04
C GLU A 369 8.32 -0.20 -10.73
N GLN A 370 7.37 0.09 -11.61
CA GLN A 370 7.16 1.41 -12.18
C GLN A 370 6.24 2.18 -11.22
N PHE A 371 6.66 3.38 -10.82
CA PHE A 371 5.80 4.30 -10.06
C PHE A 371 5.89 5.68 -10.69
N VAL A 372 4.74 6.31 -10.97
CA VAL A 372 4.70 7.60 -11.64
C VAL A 372 3.81 8.59 -10.90
N TYR A 373 4.35 9.77 -10.64
CA TYR A 373 3.59 10.97 -10.28
C TYR A 373 3.31 11.76 -11.54
N ALA A 374 2.04 11.93 -11.89
CA ALA A 374 1.59 12.59 -13.11
C ALA A 374 0.76 13.85 -12.80
N SER A 375 0.69 14.75 -13.79
CA SER A 375 -0.25 15.89 -13.74
C SER A 375 -1.70 15.38 -13.65
N PRO A 376 -2.56 16.02 -12.83
CA PRO A 376 -3.98 15.69 -12.78
C PRO A 376 -4.77 16.20 -14.00
N HIS A 377 -4.17 17.05 -14.84
CA HIS A 377 -4.84 17.71 -15.97
C HIS A 377 -4.67 16.97 -17.30
N ASP A 378 -5.51 17.33 -18.26
CA ASP A 378 -5.36 17.01 -19.69
C ASP A 378 -5.19 15.50 -20.00
N ASN A 379 -5.86 14.64 -19.23
CA ASN A 379 -5.80 13.18 -19.39
C ASN A 379 -4.39 12.57 -19.22
N LYS A 380 -3.43 13.33 -18.67
CA LYS A 380 -2.01 12.94 -18.60
C LYS A 380 -1.76 11.65 -17.82
N SER A 381 -2.52 11.40 -16.75
CA SER A 381 -2.40 10.13 -16.02
C SER A 381 -2.89 8.94 -16.83
N TRP A 382 -3.92 9.09 -17.66
CA TRP A 382 -4.42 8.00 -18.50
C TRP A 382 -3.51 7.72 -19.70
N GLU A 383 -2.90 8.76 -20.29
CA GLU A 383 -1.82 8.58 -21.27
C GLU A 383 -0.63 7.83 -20.66
N MET A 384 -0.23 8.20 -19.43
CA MET A 384 0.82 7.50 -18.69
C MET A 384 0.44 6.06 -18.34
N PHE A 385 -0.83 5.80 -18.00
CA PHE A 385 -1.32 4.45 -17.72
C PHE A 385 -1.10 3.52 -18.92
N ASP A 386 -1.43 3.98 -20.12
CA ASP A 386 -1.19 3.24 -21.36
C ASP A 386 0.32 3.09 -21.66
N GLU A 387 1.14 4.11 -21.36
CA GLU A 387 2.61 4.03 -21.49
C GLU A 387 3.25 3.00 -20.53
N MET A 388 2.76 2.93 -19.28
CA MET A 388 3.29 2.03 -18.25
C MET A 388 2.97 0.56 -18.57
N ILE A 389 1.75 0.26 -19.01
CA ILE A 389 1.41 -1.11 -19.43
C ILE A 389 2.16 -1.51 -20.72
N ALA A 390 2.30 -0.59 -21.68
CA ALA A 390 3.08 -0.83 -22.90
C ALA A 390 4.56 -1.09 -22.57
N THR A 391 5.12 -0.38 -21.59
CA THR A 391 6.50 -0.62 -21.13
C THR A 391 6.67 -2.01 -20.53
N ALA A 392 5.69 -2.51 -19.76
CA ALA A 392 5.71 -3.88 -19.27
C ALA A 392 5.53 -4.90 -20.40
N GLU A 393 4.62 -4.64 -21.33
CA GLU A 393 4.41 -5.46 -22.54
C GLU A 393 5.71 -5.63 -23.34
N GLU A 394 6.40 -4.53 -23.67
CA GLU A 394 7.67 -4.54 -24.39
C GLU A 394 8.75 -5.37 -23.66
N PHE A 395 8.79 -5.31 -22.34
CA PHE A 395 9.71 -6.11 -21.53
C PHE A 395 9.43 -7.62 -21.64
N TYR A 396 8.18 -8.05 -21.53
CA TYR A 396 7.85 -9.47 -21.67
C TYR A 396 7.96 -9.96 -23.12
N GLN A 397 7.70 -9.09 -24.10
CA GLN A 397 7.94 -9.37 -25.52
C GLN A 397 9.44 -9.59 -25.81
N SER A 398 10.32 -8.75 -25.25
CA SER A 398 11.77 -8.88 -25.43
C SER A 398 12.35 -10.14 -24.76
N LEU A 399 11.68 -10.63 -23.71
CA LEU A 399 11.96 -11.91 -23.06
C LEU A 399 11.30 -13.11 -23.77
N GLY A 400 10.53 -12.89 -24.84
CA GLY A 400 9.88 -13.97 -25.58
C GLY A 400 8.78 -14.70 -24.81
N ILE A 401 8.11 -14.04 -23.85
CA ILE A 401 7.09 -14.67 -22.99
C ILE A 401 5.69 -14.37 -23.55
N PRO A 402 4.91 -15.38 -23.98
CA PRO A 402 3.54 -15.18 -24.45
C PRO A 402 2.62 -14.72 -23.32
N TYR A 403 1.66 -13.83 -23.61
CA TYR A 403 0.74 -13.28 -22.62
C TYR A 403 -0.56 -12.76 -23.24
N HIS A 404 -1.51 -12.45 -22.35
CA HIS A 404 -2.63 -11.56 -22.67
C HIS A 404 -2.73 -10.41 -21.67
N ILE A 405 -3.38 -9.32 -22.09
CA ILE A 405 -3.70 -8.17 -21.26
C ILE A 405 -5.16 -8.23 -20.89
N VAL A 406 -5.44 -8.14 -19.60
CA VAL A 406 -6.78 -8.27 -19.04
C VAL A 406 -7.17 -6.98 -18.34
N ASN A 407 -8.37 -6.48 -18.63
CA ASN A 407 -9.00 -5.37 -17.93
C ASN A 407 -9.88 -5.91 -16.82
N ILE A 408 -9.50 -5.57 -15.59
CA ILE A 408 -10.00 -6.23 -14.39
C ILE A 408 -11.38 -5.68 -14.01
N VAL A 409 -12.29 -6.58 -13.65
CA VAL A 409 -13.66 -6.24 -13.24
C VAL A 409 -13.70 -5.36 -11.99
N SER A 410 -14.71 -4.50 -11.94
CA SER A 410 -14.89 -3.49 -10.89
C SER A 410 -14.95 -4.04 -9.46
N GLY A 411 -15.50 -5.25 -9.26
CA GLY A 411 -15.61 -5.90 -7.93
C GLY A 411 -14.26 -6.31 -7.33
N SER A 412 -13.26 -6.55 -8.18
CA SER A 412 -11.91 -6.98 -7.81
C SER A 412 -10.88 -5.86 -7.80
N LEU A 413 -11.29 -4.63 -8.14
CA LEU A 413 -10.45 -3.46 -7.95
C LEU A 413 -10.35 -3.10 -6.46
N ASN A 414 -9.13 -2.87 -6.00
CA ASN A 414 -8.90 -2.34 -4.67
C ASN A 414 -9.43 -0.88 -4.58
N HIS A 415 -9.56 -0.35 -3.36
CA HIS A 415 -10.14 0.98 -3.15
C HIS A 415 -9.41 2.10 -3.90
N ALA A 416 -8.09 2.02 -4.09
CA ALA A 416 -7.31 3.08 -4.72
C ALA A 416 -7.45 3.11 -6.26
N ALA A 417 -7.46 1.95 -6.92
CA ALA A 417 -7.42 1.88 -8.38
C ALA A 417 -8.73 2.35 -9.02
N SER A 418 -8.63 3.32 -9.92
CA SER A 418 -9.73 3.74 -10.80
C SER A 418 -9.90 2.78 -11.98
N LYS A 419 -8.80 2.18 -12.45
CA LYS A 419 -8.73 1.11 -13.44
C LYS A 419 -7.45 0.30 -13.22
N LYS A 420 -7.49 -1.00 -13.53
CA LYS A 420 -6.35 -1.92 -13.46
C LYS A 420 -6.27 -2.78 -14.72
N LEU A 421 -5.06 -2.92 -15.26
CA LEU A 421 -4.74 -3.87 -16.33
C LEU A 421 -3.70 -4.86 -15.81
N ASP A 422 -3.98 -6.15 -15.98
CA ASP A 422 -3.04 -7.21 -15.63
C ASP A 422 -2.45 -7.84 -16.90
N LEU A 423 -1.15 -8.13 -16.88
CA LEU A 423 -0.49 -8.96 -17.87
C LEU A 423 -0.36 -10.36 -17.27
N GLU A 424 -1.12 -11.29 -17.83
CA GLU A 424 -1.04 -12.69 -17.45
C GLU A 424 -0.27 -13.45 -18.53
N ALA A 425 0.87 -14.01 -18.15
CA ALA A 425 1.69 -14.80 -19.05
C ALA A 425 1.12 -16.20 -19.21
N TRP A 426 1.31 -16.78 -20.38
CA TRP A 426 0.97 -18.17 -20.64
C TRP A 426 2.08 -19.10 -20.13
N PHE A 427 1.67 -20.07 -19.31
CA PHE A 427 2.55 -21.08 -18.71
C PHE A 427 2.32 -22.42 -19.41
N PRO A 428 3.16 -22.84 -20.37
CA PRO A 428 2.87 -23.97 -21.25
C PRO A 428 2.92 -25.35 -20.57
N GLY A 429 3.71 -25.50 -19.50
CA GLY A 429 3.73 -26.72 -18.68
C GLY A 429 2.50 -26.82 -17.79
N SER A 430 2.12 -25.71 -17.17
CA SER A 430 0.91 -25.60 -16.34
C SER A 430 -0.38 -25.60 -17.16
N GLY A 431 -0.34 -25.12 -18.41
CA GLY A 431 -1.49 -25.00 -19.30
C GLY A 431 -2.49 -23.92 -18.89
N ALA A 432 -2.01 -22.80 -18.32
CA ALA A 432 -2.86 -21.72 -17.82
C ALA A 432 -2.19 -20.35 -17.95
N PHE A 433 -2.99 -19.30 -17.95
CA PHE A 433 -2.52 -17.93 -17.74
C PHE A 433 -2.26 -17.65 -16.26
N ARG A 434 -1.21 -16.89 -15.98
CA ARG A 434 -0.78 -16.51 -14.63
C ARG A 434 -0.30 -15.06 -14.62
N GLU A 435 -0.87 -14.27 -13.71
CA GLU A 435 -0.51 -12.87 -13.50
C GLU A 435 0.98 -12.69 -13.18
N LEU A 436 1.66 -11.87 -13.99
CA LEU A 436 3.03 -11.41 -13.74
C LEU A 436 3.11 -9.91 -13.44
N VAL A 437 2.19 -9.13 -14.03
CA VAL A 437 2.13 -7.68 -13.86
C VAL A 437 0.71 -7.27 -13.53
N SER A 438 0.60 -6.29 -12.65
CA SER A 438 -0.57 -5.45 -12.49
C SER A 438 -0.16 -3.98 -12.66
N CYS A 439 -0.96 -3.21 -13.39
CA CYS A 439 -0.79 -1.79 -13.67
C CYS A 439 -2.07 -1.05 -13.28
N SER A 440 -1.99 -0.09 -12.37
CA SER A 440 -3.12 0.65 -11.81
C SER A 440 -2.94 2.17 -11.95
N ASN A 441 -4.01 2.86 -12.32
CA ASN A 441 -4.12 4.31 -12.16
C ASN A 441 -4.96 4.60 -10.91
N CYS A 442 -4.34 5.20 -9.89
CA CYS A 442 -5.00 5.52 -8.63
C CYS A 442 -5.50 6.97 -8.55
N THR A 443 -5.37 7.73 -9.65
CA THR A 443 -5.68 9.16 -9.72
C THR A 443 -5.13 9.91 -8.50
N ASP A 444 -5.90 10.81 -7.92
CA ASP A 444 -5.57 11.58 -6.72
C ASP A 444 -5.88 10.86 -5.39
N TYR A 445 -6.36 9.61 -5.41
CA TYR A 445 -6.84 8.91 -4.20
C TYR A 445 -5.74 8.78 -3.14
N GLN A 446 -4.56 8.28 -3.54
CA GLN A 446 -3.40 8.17 -2.65
C GLN A 446 -2.79 9.55 -2.36
N ALA A 447 -2.71 10.42 -3.37
CA ALA A 447 -2.10 11.74 -3.26
C ALA A 447 -2.83 12.64 -2.26
N ARG A 448 -4.16 12.57 -2.20
CA ARG A 448 -4.97 13.31 -1.22
C ARG A 448 -4.69 12.85 0.20
N ARG A 449 -4.57 11.55 0.41
CA ARG A 449 -4.27 10.94 1.71
C ARG A 449 -2.88 11.29 2.21
N LEU A 450 -1.90 11.26 1.31
CA LEU A 450 -0.50 11.62 1.57
C LEU A 450 -0.22 13.12 1.47
N ARG A 451 -1.23 13.92 1.09
CA ARG A 451 -1.17 15.37 0.92
C ARG A 451 -0.11 15.83 -0.09
N ILE A 452 0.01 15.12 -1.22
CA ILE A 452 0.96 15.40 -2.31
C ILE A 452 0.29 16.30 -3.36
N ARG A 453 0.62 17.57 -3.32
CA ARG A 453 -0.16 18.62 -3.99
C ARG A 453 0.44 18.96 -5.35
N TYR A 454 -0.42 19.36 -6.28
CA TYR A 454 -0.01 19.92 -7.56
C TYR A 454 0.29 21.43 -7.39
N GLY A 455 1.58 21.76 -7.30
CA GLY A 455 2.10 23.09 -6.96
C GLY A 455 2.14 24.09 -8.10
N GLN A 456 0.99 24.38 -8.71
CA GLN A 456 0.92 25.42 -9.74
C GLN A 456 0.98 26.84 -9.16
N THR A 457 1.77 27.72 -9.79
CA THR A 457 1.91 29.14 -9.41
C THR A 457 1.08 30.09 -10.28
N LYS A 458 0.45 29.57 -11.34
CA LYS A 458 -0.21 30.37 -12.39
C LYS A 458 -1.60 30.89 -12.02
N LYS A 459 -2.29 30.23 -11.10
CA LYS A 459 -3.66 30.58 -10.68
C LYS A 459 -3.78 30.44 -9.17
N MET A 460 -4.35 31.45 -8.51
CA MET A 460 -4.83 31.30 -7.15
C MET A 460 -6.11 30.46 -7.22
N MET A 461 -6.09 29.27 -6.60
CA MET A 461 -7.23 28.38 -6.59
C MET A 461 -7.88 28.34 -5.22
N ASP A 462 -9.21 28.26 -5.21
CA ASP A 462 -10.00 28.11 -3.98
C ASP A 462 -9.75 26.76 -3.30
N LYS A 463 -9.33 25.75 -4.07
CA LYS A 463 -8.93 24.42 -3.60
C LYS A 463 -7.58 24.01 -4.13
N VAL A 464 -6.88 23.25 -3.31
CA VAL A 464 -5.64 22.60 -3.70
C VAL A 464 -5.96 21.34 -4.50
N GLU A 465 -5.37 21.22 -5.67
CA GLU A 465 -5.37 20.00 -6.47
C GLU A 465 -4.22 19.09 -6.05
N PHE A 466 -4.38 17.79 -6.24
CA PHE A 466 -3.38 16.78 -5.93
C PHE A 466 -2.89 16.14 -7.23
N VAL A 467 -1.66 15.66 -7.23
CA VAL A 467 -1.11 14.92 -8.38
C VAL A 467 -1.84 13.59 -8.58
N HIS A 468 -1.74 13.01 -9.77
CA HIS A 468 -2.18 11.63 -9.99
C HIS A 468 -1.03 10.65 -9.75
N MET A 469 -1.32 9.51 -9.14
CA MET A 469 -0.33 8.47 -8.80
C MET A 469 -0.68 7.17 -9.52
N LEU A 470 0.32 6.57 -10.16
CA LEU A 470 0.20 5.31 -10.89
C LEU A 470 1.30 4.35 -10.46
N ASN A 471 0.98 3.07 -10.46
CA ASN A 471 1.93 2.00 -10.16
C ASN A 471 1.76 0.84 -11.14
N ALA A 472 2.86 0.19 -11.51
CA ALA A 472 2.83 -1.02 -12.29
C ALA A 472 4.02 -1.91 -11.96
N THR A 473 3.79 -3.22 -11.85
CA THR A 473 4.90 -4.16 -11.73
C THR A 473 5.66 -4.23 -13.07
N MET A 474 6.99 -4.10 -13.05
CA MET A 474 7.83 -4.37 -14.23
C MET A 474 8.23 -5.84 -14.27
N CYS A 475 8.70 -6.37 -13.13
CA CYS A 475 9.13 -7.76 -13.01
C CYS A 475 9.05 -8.21 -11.54
N ALA A 476 8.20 -9.20 -11.26
CA ALA A 476 8.28 -9.99 -10.03
C ALA A 476 9.21 -11.19 -10.28
N THR A 477 10.42 -11.19 -9.68
CA THR A 477 11.53 -12.04 -10.13
C THR A 477 11.18 -13.52 -10.11
N THR A 478 10.61 -14.02 -9.02
CA THR A 478 10.28 -15.44 -8.84
C THR A 478 9.22 -15.93 -9.83
N ARG A 479 8.15 -15.14 -10.06
CA ARG A 479 7.11 -15.48 -11.05
C ARG A 479 7.64 -15.42 -12.48
N THR A 480 8.45 -14.42 -12.81
CA THR A 480 9.09 -14.31 -14.13
C THR A 480 10.07 -15.45 -14.38
N ILE A 481 10.83 -15.89 -13.36
CA ILE A 481 11.65 -17.10 -13.43
C ILE A 481 10.78 -18.31 -13.79
N CYS A 482 9.66 -18.52 -13.09
CA CYS A 482 8.75 -19.63 -13.42
C CYS A 482 8.25 -19.58 -14.87
N ALA A 483 7.92 -18.38 -15.37
CA ALA A 483 7.50 -18.19 -16.77
C ALA A 483 8.63 -18.53 -17.77
N ILE A 484 9.87 -18.08 -17.49
CA ILE A 484 11.04 -18.39 -18.32
C ILE A 484 11.32 -19.90 -18.31
N LEU A 485 11.33 -20.53 -17.13
CA LEU A 485 11.58 -21.97 -17.01
C LEU A 485 10.60 -22.76 -17.88
N GLU A 486 9.30 -22.48 -17.80
CA GLU A 486 8.33 -23.20 -18.61
C GLU A 486 8.46 -22.90 -20.10
N ASN A 487 8.62 -21.63 -20.49
CA ASN A 487 8.67 -21.23 -21.89
C ASN A 487 9.98 -21.57 -22.59
N TYR A 488 11.10 -21.71 -21.87
CA TYR A 488 12.43 -21.98 -22.44
C TYR A 488 12.97 -23.40 -22.17
N GLN A 489 12.18 -24.29 -21.57
CA GLN A 489 12.59 -25.70 -21.40
C GLN A 489 12.80 -26.43 -22.74
N THR A 490 13.82 -27.29 -22.76
CA THR A 490 14.15 -28.28 -23.78
C THR A 490 14.34 -29.65 -23.12
N GLU A 491 14.83 -30.65 -23.85
CA GLU A 491 15.20 -31.94 -23.26
C GLU A 491 16.46 -31.86 -22.37
N GLU A 492 17.37 -30.91 -22.64
CA GLU A 492 18.67 -30.79 -21.96
C GLU A 492 18.65 -29.81 -20.78
N GLY A 493 17.75 -28.83 -20.79
CA GLY A 493 17.73 -27.76 -19.81
C GLY A 493 16.83 -26.60 -20.19
N ILE A 494 17.17 -25.42 -19.67
CA ILE A 494 16.45 -24.16 -19.91
C ILE A 494 17.35 -23.23 -20.72
N VAL A 495 16.94 -22.88 -21.92
CA VAL A 495 17.65 -21.89 -22.73
C VAL A 495 17.52 -20.51 -22.09
N ILE A 496 18.60 -19.73 -22.04
CA ILE A 496 18.54 -18.37 -21.50
C ILE A 496 17.99 -17.41 -22.57
N PRO A 497 16.95 -16.60 -22.25
CA PRO A 497 16.45 -15.55 -23.13
C PRO A 497 17.58 -14.61 -23.58
N GLU A 498 17.58 -14.21 -24.85
CA GLU A 498 18.68 -13.47 -25.47
C GLU A 498 19.08 -12.22 -24.67
N LYS A 499 18.09 -11.44 -24.21
CA LYS A 499 18.31 -10.20 -23.44
C LYS A 499 18.92 -10.42 -22.05
N LEU A 500 18.85 -11.63 -21.50
CA LEU A 500 19.41 -11.94 -20.19
C LEU A 500 20.85 -12.45 -20.27
N ARG A 501 21.32 -12.91 -21.45
CA ARG A 501 22.63 -13.55 -21.61
C ARG A 501 23.81 -12.66 -21.25
N GLU A 502 23.66 -11.34 -21.44
CA GLU A 502 24.70 -10.36 -21.09
C GLU A 502 24.96 -10.33 -19.57
N PHE A 503 23.92 -10.55 -18.77
CA PHE A 503 23.97 -10.48 -17.31
C PHE A 503 24.27 -11.83 -16.65
N MET A 504 24.28 -12.92 -17.42
CA MET A 504 24.59 -14.27 -16.92
C MET A 504 26.12 -14.51 -16.85
N PRO A 505 26.60 -15.29 -15.87
CA PRO A 505 28.03 -15.60 -15.76
C PRO A 505 28.51 -16.48 -16.93
N PRO A 506 29.81 -16.45 -17.25
CA PRO A 506 30.40 -17.37 -18.23
C PRO A 506 30.07 -18.83 -17.89
N GLY A 507 29.58 -19.58 -18.88
CA GLY A 507 29.15 -20.97 -18.71
C GLY A 507 27.63 -21.16 -18.51
N LEU A 508 26.89 -20.11 -18.12
CA LEU A 508 25.42 -20.16 -18.02
C LEU A 508 24.72 -19.22 -19.02
N LYS A 509 25.46 -18.61 -19.95
CA LYS A 509 24.91 -17.63 -20.90
C LYS A 509 23.93 -18.23 -21.92
N GLU A 510 24.13 -19.48 -22.32
CA GLU A 510 23.29 -20.10 -23.35
C GLU A 510 22.16 -20.94 -22.75
N MET A 511 22.47 -21.74 -21.73
CA MET A 511 21.53 -22.70 -21.16
C MET A 511 21.88 -23.05 -19.71
N ILE A 512 20.85 -23.25 -18.88
CA ILE A 512 20.93 -23.89 -17.56
C ILE A 512 20.56 -25.36 -17.75
N LYS A 513 21.53 -26.28 -17.62
CA LYS A 513 21.31 -27.72 -17.83
C LYS A 513 20.56 -28.37 -16.67
N PHE A 514 19.81 -29.43 -16.97
CA PHE A 514 19.26 -30.29 -15.93
C PHE A 514 20.37 -31.13 -15.28
N VAL A 515 20.36 -31.17 -13.96
CA VAL A 515 21.33 -31.91 -13.13
C VAL A 515 20.64 -32.86 -12.15
N LYS A 516 19.32 -32.79 -12.04
CA LYS A 516 18.48 -33.66 -11.22
C LYS A 516 17.31 -34.23 -12.04
N PRO A 517 16.82 -35.42 -11.69
CA PRO A 517 15.62 -35.98 -12.31
C PRO A 517 14.38 -35.14 -11.96
N ALA A 518 13.35 -35.22 -12.80
CA ALA A 518 12.07 -34.56 -12.54
C ALA A 518 11.34 -35.24 -11.36
N PRO A 519 10.89 -34.48 -10.33
CA PRO A 519 10.15 -35.05 -9.20
C PRO A 519 8.91 -35.84 -9.63
N ILE A 520 8.17 -35.35 -10.62
CA ILE A 520 6.98 -36.03 -11.15
C ILE A 520 7.30 -37.42 -11.73
N ASP A 521 8.42 -37.58 -12.43
CA ASP A 521 8.82 -38.85 -13.04
C ASP A 521 9.22 -39.87 -11.95
N GLU A 522 9.86 -39.39 -10.87
CA GLU A 522 10.18 -40.23 -9.72
C GLU A 522 8.93 -40.69 -8.96
N GLU A 523 7.95 -39.80 -8.77
CA GLU A 523 6.67 -40.13 -8.14
C GLU A 523 5.88 -41.16 -8.95
N LEU A 524 5.83 -41.00 -10.27
CA LEU A 524 5.17 -41.95 -11.18
C LEU A 524 5.86 -43.33 -11.14
N SER A 525 7.20 -43.35 -11.20
CA SER A 525 7.98 -44.59 -11.07
C SER A 525 7.74 -45.29 -9.72
N LYS A 526 7.71 -44.55 -8.62
CA LYS A 526 7.41 -45.09 -7.27
C LYS A 526 5.97 -45.64 -7.19
N LYS A 527 4.99 -44.97 -7.79
CA LYS A 527 3.59 -45.45 -7.87
C LYS A 527 3.47 -46.73 -8.71
N GLN A 528 4.12 -46.79 -9.86
CA GLN A 528 4.14 -47.97 -10.73
C GLN A 528 4.81 -49.17 -10.03
N LYS A 529 5.93 -48.96 -9.34
CA LYS A 529 6.59 -50.01 -8.52
C LYS A 529 5.69 -50.53 -7.40
N LYS A 530 5.01 -49.64 -6.66
CA LYS A 530 4.04 -50.03 -5.62
C LYS A 530 2.85 -50.80 -6.19
N GLN A 531 2.37 -50.45 -7.39
CA GLN A 531 1.28 -51.19 -8.07
C GLN A 531 1.74 -52.57 -8.55
N GLN A 532 2.96 -52.71 -9.08
CA GLN A 532 3.53 -54.00 -9.47
C GLN A 532 3.79 -54.92 -8.26
N GLU A 533 4.26 -54.37 -7.13
CA GLU A 533 4.44 -55.12 -5.88
C GLU A 533 3.11 -55.54 -5.24
N GLY A 534 2.08 -54.68 -5.30
CA GLY A 534 0.71 -55.01 -4.88
C GLY A 534 0.04 -56.06 -5.78
N GLY A 535 0.30 -56.01 -7.10
CA GLY A 535 -0.14 -57.01 -8.07
C GLY A 535 0.53 -58.36 -7.87
N LYS A 536 1.84 -58.39 -7.61
CA LYS A 536 2.58 -59.62 -7.28
C LYS A 536 2.13 -60.28 -5.97
N LYS A 537 1.70 -59.50 -4.97
CA LYS A 537 1.09 -60.05 -3.75
C LYS A 537 -0.29 -60.68 -3.99
N LYS A 538 -1.05 -60.21 -4.98
CA LYS A 538 -2.31 -60.86 -5.39
C LYS A 538 -2.10 -62.10 -6.27
N SER A 539 -1.05 -62.15 -7.09
CA SER A 539 -0.73 -63.33 -7.91
C SER A 539 0.03 -64.43 -7.14
N ALA A 540 0.65 -64.12 -6.00
CA ALA A 540 1.32 -65.10 -5.13
C ALA A 540 0.41 -65.70 -4.03
N GLY A 541 -0.86 -65.29 -3.97
CA GLY A 541 -1.85 -65.81 -3.02
C GLY A 541 -2.92 -66.71 -3.66
N GLY A 542 -2.77 -67.04 -4.95
CA GLY A 542 -3.72 -67.86 -5.71
C GLY A 542 -3.07 -69.14 -6.22
N ASP A 543 -2.58 -69.98 -5.30
CA ASP A 543 -2.42 -71.43 -5.50
C ASP A 543 -1.89 -72.05 -4.20
N CYS A 544 -2.76 -72.17 -3.19
CA CYS A 544 -2.56 -73.18 -2.16
C CYS A 544 -3.88 -73.50 -1.44
N ALA A 545 -4.30 -74.76 -1.58
CA ALA A 545 -5.24 -75.51 -0.75
C ALA A 545 -6.74 -75.13 -0.81
N LEU A 546 -7.44 -75.72 -1.78
CA LEU A 546 -8.84 -76.12 -1.63
C LEU A 546 -8.93 -77.64 -1.77
N GLU A 547 -8.59 -78.37 -0.71
CA GLU A 547 -9.08 -79.73 -0.52
C GLU A 547 -9.00 -80.13 0.95
N GLY A 548 -10.15 -80.55 1.49
CA GLY A 548 -10.23 -81.28 2.76
C GLY A 548 -10.69 -80.48 3.98
N LYS A 549 -12.01 -80.36 4.14
CA LYS A 549 -12.70 -80.77 5.38
C LYS A 549 -14.22 -80.76 5.21
N MET A 550 -14.75 -81.89 4.73
CA MET A 550 -16.07 -82.38 5.13
C MET A 550 -15.93 -83.02 6.52
N GLN A 551 -16.70 -82.55 7.50
CA GLN A 551 -17.57 -83.36 8.36
C GLN A 551 -18.12 -82.54 9.54
N ASN A 552 -19.45 -82.59 9.68
CA ASN A 552 -20.27 -82.49 10.89
C ASN A 552 -20.32 -81.11 11.60
N MET A 553 -21.45 -80.55 12.02
CA MET A 553 -22.84 -81.00 12.15
C MET A 553 -23.71 -79.72 12.20
N ASP A 554 -24.76 -79.72 11.39
CA ASP A 554 -26.16 -79.51 11.76
C ASP A 554 -26.57 -78.65 12.98
N VAL A 555 -27.62 -77.87 12.71
CA VAL A 555 -28.81 -77.56 13.55
C VAL A 555 -28.84 -76.22 14.32
N ASN A 556 -29.72 -75.34 13.80
CA ASN A 556 -30.68 -74.42 14.47
C ASN A 556 -30.15 -73.37 15.46
N SER A 557 -30.78 -72.22 15.67
CA SER A 557 -31.91 -71.50 15.08
C SER A 557 -32.04 -70.24 15.95
N SER A 558 -32.26 -69.08 15.34
CA SER A 558 -33.20 -68.00 15.73
C SER A 558 -32.77 -66.68 15.09
#